data_AF-A0A961MCM2-F1
#
_entry.id   AF-A0A961MCM2-F1
#
_cell.length_a   1.000
_cell.length_b   1.000
_cell.length_c   1.000
_cell.angle_alpha   90.00
_cell.angle_beta   90.00
_cell.angle_gamma   90.00
#
_symmetry.space_group_name_H-M   'P 1'
#
loop_
_entity.id
_entity.type
_entity.pdbx_description
1 polymer ?
#
loop_
_entity_poly.entity_id
_entity_poly.type
_entity_poly.pdbx_seq_one_letter_code
_entity_poly.pdbx_strand_id
1 'polypeptide(L)'
;HPDDSRMTRDDWRRSAPAIARGTAIGIGVGILPGLGASVGSFLSYGAARARAKEPERFGTGAIEGVAASESADNAVVPASLIPLFALGIPGSVIAAILIGAFMLHGVAPGPLMFAQQPRLVGGIYAAMIAASLALLLIGMTLQGLFAQVVRVPTRRVVPVVLFLCVIGAWLEGGGVFGVQVMLVFAVLGVVFIKLGFSVVNFLIGFVVGRTFELTFRQSIQILGRDPWNLIHHPIALIFLALTAIAVWRFTRGARSTARKSEET
;
A
#
# COMPACT_ATOMS: atom_id res chain seq x y z
N HIS A 1 20.95 -13.97 -21.90
CA HIS A 1 22.12 -14.72 -21.38
C HIS A 1 22.47 -14.17 -20.01
N PRO A 2 23.04 -14.96 -19.07
CA PRO A 2 23.51 -14.46 -17.77
C PRO A 2 24.58 -13.37 -17.87
N ASP A 3 25.20 -13.22 -19.05
CA ASP A 3 26.26 -12.24 -19.35
C ASP A 3 25.76 -10.99 -20.08
N ASP A 4 24.47 -10.91 -20.41
CA ASP A 4 23.93 -9.80 -21.20
C ASP A 4 23.56 -8.63 -20.30
N SER A 5 24.56 -7.81 -19.97
CA SER A 5 24.45 -6.68 -19.03
C SER A 5 23.75 -5.45 -19.62
N ARG A 6 23.25 -5.53 -20.85
CA ARG A 6 22.74 -4.38 -21.60
C ARG A 6 21.41 -4.72 -22.25
N MET A 7 20.38 -3.93 -21.93
CA MET A 7 19.09 -4.02 -22.60
C MET A 7 19.23 -3.65 -24.07
N THR A 8 18.81 -4.55 -24.96
CA THR A 8 18.76 -4.27 -26.40
C THR A 8 17.57 -3.36 -26.70
N ARG A 9 17.61 -2.60 -27.81
CA ARG A 9 16.48 -1.75 -28.24
C ARG A 9 15.17 -2.52 -28.40
N ASP A 10 15.25 -3.79 -28.78
CA ASP A 10 14.08 -4.67 -28.88
C ASP A 10 13.51 -5.08 -27.52
N ASP A 11 14.34 -5.22 -26.48
CA ASP A 11 13.86 -5.46 -25.11
C ASP A 11 13.10 -4.26 -24.57
N TRP A 12 13.60 -3.05 -24.86
CA TRP A 12 12.91 -1.80 -24.54
C TRP A 12 11.56 -1.70 -25.23
N ARG A 13 11.49 -2.01 -26.53
CA ARG A 13 10.26 -1.97 -27.31
C ARG A 13 9.22 -2.98 -26.82
N ARG A 14 9.67 -4.16 -26.36
CA ARG A 14 8.80 -5.20 -25.76
C ARG A 14 8.32 -4.83 -24.35
N SER A 15 9.15 -4.14 -23.58
CA SER A 15 8.87 -3.79 -22.18
C SER A 15 7.98 -2.55 -22.05
N ALA A 16 8.09 -1.56 -22.93
CA ALA A 16 7.31 -0.32 -22.91
C ALA A 16 5.78 -0.51 -22.71
N PRO A 17 5.09 -1.40 -23.46
CA PRO A 17 3.66 -1.62 -23.24
C PRO A 17 3.36 -2.35 -21.93
N ALA A 18 4.30 -3.14 -21.39
CA ALA A 18 4.17 -3.79 -20.09
C ALA A 18 4.33 -2.76 -18.96
N ILE A 19 5.29 -1.84 -19.08
CA ILE A 19 5.51 -0.71 -18.17
C ILE A 19 4.25 0.15 -18.09
N ALA A 20 3.74 0.65 -19.23
CA ALA A 20 2.58 1.54 -19.24
C ALA A 20 1.34 0.92 -18.59
N ARG A 21 1.08 -0.37 -18.87
CA ARG A 21 -0.02 -1.11 -18.24
C ARG A 21 0.23 -1.36 -16.76
N GLY A 22 1.45 -1.73 -16.39
CA GLY A 22 1.82 -1.95 -14.99
C GLY A 22 1.66 -0.68 -14.17
N THR A 23 2.11 0.46 -14.69
CA THR A 23 1.90 1.77 -14.05
C THR A 23 0.41 2.09 -13.90
N ALA A 24 -0.42 1.88 -14.92
CA ALA A 24 -1.86 2.13 -14.81
C ALA A 24 -2.54 1.23 -13.75
N ILE A 25 -2.18 -0.06 -13.72
CA ILE A 25 -2.66 -1.00 -12.70
C ILE A 25 -2.17 -0.57 -11.31
N GLY A 26 -0.89 -0.20 -11.19
CA GLY A 26 -0.29 0.26 -9.94
C GLY A 26 -0.94 1.54 -9.41
N ILE A 27 -1.24 2.52 -10.26
CA ILE A 27 -2.00 3.72 -9.86
C ILE A 27 -3.38 3.32 -9.35
N GLY A 28 -4.10 2.47 -10.09
CA GLY A 28 -5.43 2.01 -9.69
C GLY A 28 -5.43 1.27 -8.35
N VAL A 29 -4.46 0.40 -8.12
CA VAL A 29 -4.30 -0.34 -6.87
C VAL A 29 -3.87 0.59 -5.72
N GLY A 30 -2.99 1.56 -5.98
CA GLY A 30 -2.51 2.50 -4.97
C GLY A 30 -3.59 3.45 -4.47
N ILE A 31 -4.54 3.85 -5.31
CA ILE A 31 -5.71 4.66 -4.89
C ILE A 31 -6.60 3.89 -3.92
N LEU A 32 -6.64 2.56 -4.02
CA LEU A 32 -7.49 1.72 -3.18
C LEU A 32 -6.85 1.51 -1.80
N PRO A 33 -7.59 1.80 -0.71
CA PRO A 33 -7.08 1.61 0.64
C PRO A 33 -6.74 0.16 0.94
N GLY A 34 -5.54 -0.07 1.48
CA GLY A 34 -5.14 -1.33 2.09
C GLY A 34 -4.68 -2.43 1.15
N LEU A 35 -4.53 -2.16 -0.15
CA LEU A 35 -4.03 -3.16 -1.10
C LEU A 35 -2.49 -3.23 -1.14
N GLY A 36 -1.81 -2.09 -0.98
CA GLY A 36 -0.34 -2.04 -0.96
C GLY A 36 0.34 -2.41 -2.29
N ALA A 37 1.67 -2.31 -2.31
CA ALA A 37 2.46 -2.42 -3.53
C ALA A 37 2.52 -3.86 -4.08
N SER A 38 2.62 -4.86 -3.20
CA SER A 38 2.70 -6.27 -3.59
C SER A 38 1.49 -6.73 -4.40
N VAL A 39 0.27 -6.33 -4.02
CA VAL A 39 -0.95 -6.67 -4.77
C VAL A 39 -0.92 -6.05 -6.16
N GLY A 40 -0.43 -4.82 -6.28
CA GLY A 40 -0.26 -4.13 -7.57
C GLY A 40 0.69 -4.88 -8.49
N SER A 41 1.84 -5.30 -7.97
CA SER A 41 2.85 -6.07 -8.70
C SER A 41 2.33 -7.43 -9.16
N PHE A 42 1.62 -8.17 -8.29
CA PHE A 42 1.02 -9.45 -8.67
C PHE A 42 -0.08 -9.31 -9.72
N LEU A 43 -0.97 -8.33 -9.57
CA LEU A 43 -2.05 -8.09 -10.53
C LEU A 43 -1.50 -7.67 -11.89
N SER A 44 -0.48 -6.80 -11.88
CA SER A 44 0.23 -6.38 -13.09
C SER A 44 0.94 -7.55 -13.77
N TYR A 45 1.62 -8.40 -13.01
CA TYR A 45 2.25 -9.62 -13.53
C TYR A 45 1.24 -10.56 -14.20
N GLY A 46 0.10 -10.81 -13.54
CA GLY A 46 -0.98 -11.63 -14.07
C GLY A 46 -1.56 -11.05 -15.36
N ALA A 47 -1.81 -9.73 -15.39
CA ALA A 47 -2.30 -9.03 -16.58
C ALA A 47 -1.28 -9.04 -17.73
N ALA A 48 0.01 -8.96 -17.43
CA ALA A 48 1.09 -9.09 -18.42
C ALA A 48 1.14 -10.51 -18.99
N ARG A 49 1.06 -11.54 -18.13
CA ARG A 49 1.05 -12.96 -18.53
C ARG A 49 -0.16 -13.29 -19.40
N ALA A 50 -1.36 -12.84 -19.02
CA ALA A 50 -2.60 -13.13 -19.75
C ALA A 50 -2.61 -12.55 -21.18
N ARG A 51 -1.86 -11.46 -21.42
CA ARG A 51 -1.73 -10.82 -22.74
C ARG A 51 -0.46 -11.20 -23.49
N ALA A 52 0.39 -12.04 -22.91
CA ALA A 52 1.65 -12.43 -23.54
C ALA A 52 1.38 -13.37 -24.72
N LYS A 53 2.13 -13.18 -25.81
CA LYS A 53 2.12 -14.13 -26.94
C LYS A 53 2.72 -15.48 -26.55
N GLU A 54 3.68 -15.46 -25.62
CA GLU A 54 4.35 -16.65 -25.06
C GLU A 54 4.22 -16.64 -23.53
N PRO A 55 3.08 -17.08 -22.97
CA PRO A 55 2.84 -17.10 -21.53
C PRO A 55 3.79 -18.02 -20.75
N GLU A 56 4.41 -18.98 -21.45
CA GLU A 56 5.28 -20.02 -20.87
C GLU A 56 6.63 -19.47 -20.38
N ARG A 57 7.04 -18.29 -20.88
CA ARG A 57 8.24 -17.58 -20.43
C ARG A 57 8.06 -16.87 -19.08
N PHE A 58 6.82 -16.73 -18.63
CA PHE A 58 6.51 -16.14 -17.32
C PHE A 58 6.84 -17.15 -16.23
N GLY A 59 7.79 -16.78 -15.36
CA GLY A 59 8.33 -17.63 -14.29
C GLY A 59 9.81 -17.98 -14.52
N THR A 60 10.29 -17.85 -15.75
CA THR A 60 11.71 -18.06 -16.11
C THR A 60 12.47 -16.75 -16.30
N GLY A 61 11.93 -15.63 -15.83
CA GLY A 61 12.56 -14.30 -15.94
C GLY A 61 12.20 -13.49 -17.20
N ALA A 62 10.99 -13.66 -17.76
CA ALA A 62 10.52 -12.79 -18.85
C ALA A 62 10.57 -11.30 -18.48
N ILE A 63 11.24 -10.50 -19.30
CA ILE A 63 11.48 -9.07 -19.08
C ILE A 63 10.14 -8.32 -18.96
N GLU A 64 9.13 -8.69 -19.75
CA GLU A 64 7.81 -8.06 -19.70
C GLU A 64 7.10 -8.27 -18.35
N GLY A 65 7.29 -9.43 -17.73
CA GLY A 65 6.72 -9.72 -16.41
C GLY A 65 7.40 -8.92 -15.31
N VAL A 66 8.73 -8.82 -15.35
CA VAL A 66 9.51 -8.01 -14.41
C VAL A 66 9.17 -6.53 -14.59
N ALA A 67 9.23 -6.02 -15.82
CA ALA A 67 8.91 -4.63 -16.13
C ALA A 67 7.48 -4.25 -15.72
N ALA A 68 6.49 -5.12 -15.96
CA ALA A 68 5.13 -4.88 -15.52
C ALA A 68 5.02 -4.81 -13.98
N SER A 69 5.67 -5.73 -13.27
CA SER A 69 5.59 -5.81 -11.80
C SER A 69 6.28 -4.64 -11.14
N GLU A 70 7.52 -4.34 -11.55
CA GLU A 70 8.32 -3.24 -11.01
C GLU A 70 7.73 -1.86 -11.33
N SER A 71 7.11 -1.72 -12.51
CA SER A 71 6.42 -0.46 -12.86
C SER A 71 5.14 -0.27 -12.07
N ALA A 72 4.46 -1.36 -11.68
CA ALA A 72 3.30 -1.29 -10.82
C ALA A 72 3.70 -0.96 -9.38
N ASP A 73 4.73 -1.62 -8.83
CA ASP A 73 5.25 -1.36 -7.49
C ASP A 73 5.61 0.12 -7.30
N ASN A 74 6.43 0.65 -8.21
CA ASN A 74 6.85 2.05 -8.19
C ASN A 74 5.69 3.04 -8.40
N ALA A 75 4.62 2.62 -9.08
CA ALA A 75 3.44 3.46 -9.28
C ALA A 75 2.49 3.44 -8.07
N VAL A 76 2.40 2.32 -7.33
CA VAL A 76 1.53 2.20 -6.15
C VAL A 76 1.98 3.16 -5.05
N VAL A 77 3.29 3.30 -4.83
CA VAL A 77 3.83 4.13 -3.74
C VAL A 77 3.33 5.58 -3.80
N PRO A 78 3.54 6.36 -4.88
CA PRO A 78 3.01 7.71 -5.00
C PRO A 78 1.48 7.73 -5.06
N ALA A 79 0.85 6.76 -5.72
CA ALA A 79 -0.61 6.70 -5.80
C ALA A 79 -1.28 6.49 -4.44
N SER A 80 -0.62 5.78 -3.51
CA SER A 80 -1.10 5.57 -2.14
C SER A 80 -1.13 6.84 -1.29
N LEU A 81 -0.42 7.89 -1.70
CA LEU A 81 -0.47 9.19 -1.05
C LEU A 81 -1.67 10.03 -1.47
N ILE A 82 -2.30 9.72 -2.61
CA ILE A 82 -3.49 10.44 -3.09
C ILE A 82 -4.63 10.34 -2.06
N PRO A 83 -5.11 9.15 -1.65
CA PRO A 83 -6.17 9.05 -0.63
C PRO A 83 -5.70 9.52 0.75
N LEU A 84 -4.41 9.37 1.05
CA LEU A 84 -3.83 9.85 2.30
C LEU A 84 -3.96 11.37 2.43
N PHE A 85 -3.53 12.12 1.43
CA PHE A 85 -3.60 13.59 1.50
C PHE A 85 -4.99 14.11 1.19
N ALA A 86 -5.75 13.45 0.32
CA ALA A 86 -7.10 13.90 -0.01
C ALA A 86 -8.11 13.62 1.12
N LEU A 87 -8.01 12.47 1.80
CA LEU A 87 -9.02 12.01 2.76
C LEU A 87 -8.48 11.70 4.15
N GLY A 88 -7.16 11.70 4.35
CA GLY A 88 -6.54 11.24 5.60
C GLY A 88 -6.56 9.70 5.75
N ILE A 89 -6.88 8.97 4.68
CA ILE A 89 -7.05 7.51 4.72
C ILE A 89 -5.82 6.84 4.07
N PRO A 90 -5.10 5.96 4.81
CA PRO A 90 -3.89 5.36 4.28
C PRO A 90 -4.17 4.30 3.20
N GLY A 91 -3.50 4.43 2.06
CA GLY A 91 -3.52 3.46 0.96
C GLY A 91 -2.73 2.18 1.22
N SER A 92 -1.75 2.23 2.13
CA SER A 92 -0.79 1.16 2.41
C SER A 92 -0.30 1.21 3.87
N VAL A 93 0.38 0.15 4.31
CA VAL A 93 1.05 0.12 5.62
C VAL A 93 2.06 1.27 5.77
N ILE A 94 2.83 1.53 4.72
CA ILE A 94 3.84 2.61 4.70
C ILE A 94 3.16 3.98 4.83
N ALA A 95 2.05 4.19 4.13
CA ALA A 95 1.25 5.42 4.25
C ALA A 95 0.66 5.60 5.66
N ALA A 96 0.27 4.51 6.33
CA ALA A 96 -0.24 4.56 7.71
C ALA A 96 0.84 4.97 8.71
N ILE A 97 2.06 4.45 8.56
CA ILE A 97 3.22 4.89 9.36
C ILE A 97 3.50 6.38 9.12
N LEU A 98 3.40 6.83 7.87
CA LEU A 98 3.58 8.23 7.50
C LEU A 98 2.52 9.15 8.15
N ILE A 99 1.26 8.70 8.29
CA ILE A 99 0.25 9.43 9.10
C ILE A 99 0.75 9.64 10.52
N GLY A 100 1.24 8.58 11.16
CA GLY A 100 1.79 8.64 12.51
C GLY A 100 2.92 9.65 12.61
N ALA A 101 3.86 9.61 11.65
CA ALA A 101 4.97 10.55 11.59
C ALA A 101 4.50 12.01 11.42
N PHE A 102 3.53 12.29 10.55
CA PHE A 102 2.98 13.63 10.39
C PHE A 102 2.27 14.13 11.65
N MET A 103 1.46 13.27 12.29
CA MET A 103 0.79 13.62 13.54
C MET A 103 1.80 13.92 14.66
N LEU A 104 2.91 13.19 14.74
CA LEU A 104 4.00 13.50 15.69
C LEU A 104 4.62 14.87 15.44
N HIS A 105 4.68 15.31 14.18
CA HIS A 105 5.15 16.65 13.80
C HIS A 105 4.03 17.71 13.82
N GLY A 106 2.85 17.39 14.35
CA GLY A 106 1.72 18.32 14.46
C GLY A 106 0.99 18.59 13.14
N VAL A 107 1.19 17.74 12.13
CA VAL A 107 0.53 17.85 10.82
C VAL A 107 -0.55 16.78 10.69
N ALA A 108 -1.81 17.21 10.54
CA ALA A 108 -2.91 16.30 10.26
C ALA A 108 -3.07 16.13 8.73
N PRO A 109 -2.83 14.93 8.18
CA PRO A 109 -3.06 14.67 6.76
C PRO A 109 -4.57 14.74 6.44
N GLY A 110 -4.89 15.33 5.28
CA GLY A 110 -6.27 15.55 4.82
C GLY A 110 -6.35 16.76 3.89
N PRO A 111 -7.56 17.12 3.40
CA PRO A 111 -7.73 18.15 2.39
C PRO A 111 -7.15 19.50 2.81
N LEU A 112 -7.22 19.81 4.11
CA LEU A 112 -6.70 21.04 4.69
C LEU A 112 -5.18 21.14 4.63
N MET A 113 -4.45 20.03 4.53
CA MET A 113 -3.00 20.02 4.41
C MET A 113 -2.52 20.75 3.15
N PHE A 114 -3.26 20.64 2.04
CA PHE A 114 -2.97 21.35 0.79
C PHE A 114 -3.11 22.87 0.95
N ALA A 115 -4.07 23.33 1.76
CA ALA A 115 -4.30 24.75 2.00
C ALA A 115 -3.34 25.33 3.06
N GLN A 116 -3.11 24.61 4.16
CA GLN A 116 -2.33 25.08 5.29
C GLN A 116 -0.82 24.87 5.11
N GLN A 117 -0.42 23.81 4.39
CA GLN A 117 0.98 23.44 4.22
C GLN A 117 1.35 23.14 2.75
N PRO A 118 1.10 24.07 1.81
CA PRO A 118 1.38 23.85 0.38
C PRO A 118 2.88 23.60 0.11
N ARG A 119 3.77 24.22 0.90
CA ARG A 119 5.22 24.00 0.80
C ARG A 119 5.62 22.58 1.21
N LEU A 120 5.02 22.03 2.26
CA LEU A 120 5.30 20.65 2.69
C LEU A 120 4.82 19.67 1.63
N VAL A 121 3.59 19.83 1.17
CA VAL A 121 2.99 18.95 0.16
C VAL A 121 3.79 18.99 -1.16
N GLY A 122 4.12 20.20 -1.65
CA GLY A 122 4.95 20.36 -2.84
C GLY A 122 6.36 19.79 -2.65
N GLY A 123 6.94 19.96 -1.46
CA GLY A 123 8.23 19.38 -1.10
C GLY A 123 8.22 17.85 -1.09
N ILE A 124 7.14 17.22 -0.60
CA ILE A 124 6.98 15.77 -0.63
C ILE A 124 6.92 15.27 -2.08
N TYR A 125 6.11 15.88 -2.95
CA TYR A 125 6.05 15.47 -4.35
C TYR A 125 7.37 15.71 -5.10
N ALA A 126 8.06 16.82 -4.85
CA ALA A 126 9.38 17.08 -5.40
C ALA A 126 10.41 16.06 -4.90
N ALA A 127 10.40 15.74 -3.61
CA ALA A 127 11.26 14.72 -3.01
C ALA A 127 10.96 13.33 -3.56
N MET A 128 9.70 13.00 -3.87
CA MET A 128 9.33 11.74 -4.51
C MET A 128 9.90 11.61 -5.93
N ILE A 129 9.83 12.68 -6.72
CA ILE A 129 10.45 12.71 -8.05
C ILE A 129 11.96 12.56 -7.92
N ALA A 130 12.58 13.31 -7.01
CA ALA A 130 14.02 13.22 -6.74
C ALA A 130 14.43 11.83 -6.25
N ALA A 131 13.65 11.21 -5.36
CA ALA A 131 13.87 9.86 -4.86
C ALA A 131 13.73 8.81 -5.96
N SER A 132 12.77 8.99 -6.88
CA SER A 132 12.60 8.09 -8.04
C SER A 132 13.80 8.18 -8.98
N LEU A 133 14.34 9.38 -9.22
CA LEU A 133 15.57 9.59 -10.00
C LEU A 133 16.80 9.01 -9.29
N ALA A 134 16.91 9.21 -7.98
CA ALA A 134 17.99 8.64 -7.18
C ALA A 134 17.92 7.10 -7.18
N LEU A 135 16.72 6.53 -7.04
CA LEU A 135 16.50 5.08 -7.10
C LEU A 135 16.90 4.51 -8.47
N LEU A 136 16.62 5.23 -9.56
CA LEU A 136 17.07 4.84 -10.90
C LEU A 136 18.61 4.81 -10.97
N LEU A 137 19.28 5.87 -10.50
CA LEU A 137 20.74 5.97 -10.54
C LEU A 137 21.44 4.92 -9.65
N ILE A 138 20.94 4.74 -8.43
CA ILE A 138 21.42 3.71 -7.50
C ILE A 138 21.14 2.32 -8.06
N GLY A 139 19.95 2.08 -8.61
CA GLY A 139 19.58 0.80 -9.22
C GLY A 139 20.51 0.44 -10.38
N MET A 140 20.79 1.37 -11.28
CA MET A 140 21.69 1.15 -12.42
C MET A 140 23.14 0.87 -11.99
N THR A 141 23.62 1.51 -10.93
CA THR A 141 25.00 1.34 -10.44
C THR A 141 25.18 0.10 -9.57
N LEU A 142 24.20 -0.22 -8.71
CA LEU A 142 24.28 -1.32 -7.73
C LEU A 142 23.57 -2.61 -8.18
N GLN A 143 22.96 -2.67 -9.37
CA GLN A 143 22.27 -3.87 -9.87
C GLN A 143 23.07 -5.17 -9.72
N GLY A 144 24.39 -5.13 -9.96
CA GLY A 144 25.27 -6.30 -9.82
C GLY A 144 25.38 -6.78 -8.37
N LEU A 145 25.42 -5.85 -7.41
CA LEU A 145 25.43 -6.17 -5.98
C LEU A 145 24.07 -6.73 -5.55
N PHE A 146 22.96 -6.11 -5.98
CA PHE A 146 21.62 -6.61 -5.68
C PHE A 146 21.39 -8.03 -6.20
N ALA A 147 21.89 -8.34 -7.41
CA ALA A 147 21.83 -9.69 -7.97
C ALA A 147 22.58 -10.73 -7.12
N GLN A 148 23.63 -10.34 -6.40
CA GLN A 148 24.33 -11.23 -5.45
C GLN A 148 23.55 -11.39 -4.15
N VAL A 149 22.93 -10.31 -3.64
CA VAL A 149 22.12 -10.35 -2.41
C VAL A 149 20.93 -11.30 -2.55
N VAL A 150 20.28 -11.33 -3.71
CA VAL A 150 19.14 -12.24 -3.98
C VAL A 150 19.56 -13.73 -3.90
N ARG A 151 20.84 -14.05 -4.08
CA ARG A 151 21.36 -15.43 -3.93
C ARG A 151 21.59 -15.83 -2.47
N VAL A 152 21.52 -14.89 -1.52
CA VAL A 152 21.70 -15.19 -0.10
C VAL A 152 20.48 -15.96 0.40
N PRO A 153 20.66 -17.16 1.00
CA PRO A 153 19.54 -17.96 1.46
C PRO A 153 18.74 -17.22 2.54
N THR A 154 17.42 -17.27 2.45
CA THR A 154 16.46 -16.63 3.37
C THR A 154 16.75 -16.97 4.84
N ARG A 155 17.27 -18.17 5.12
CA ARG A 155 17.68 -18.61 6.46
C ARG A 155 18.72 -17.69 7.11
N ARG A 156 19.56 -16.99 6.34
CA ARG A 156 20.54 -16.00 6.85
C ARG A 156 19.97 -14.59 6.90
N VAL A 157 19.10 -14.24 5.95
CA VAL A 157 18.49 -12.91 5.87
C VAL A 157 17.54 -12.67 7.05
N VAL A 158 16.69 -13.65 7.38
CA VAL A 158 15.66 -13.51 8.43
C VAL A 158 16.24 -13.14 9.80
N PRO A 159 17.28 -13.80 10.34
CA PRO A 159 17.89 -13.41 11.62
C PRO A 159 18.45 -11.98 11.62
N VAL A 160 19.07 -11.55 10.53
CA VAL A 160 19.64 -10.19 10.40
C VAL A 160 18.52 -9.16 10.40
N VAL A 161 17.44 -9.40 9.66
CA VAL A 161 16.27 -8.52 9.64
C VAL A 161 15.63 -8.46 11.03
N LEU A 162 15.44 -9.60 11.70
CA LEU A 162 14.90 -9.64 13.07
C LEU A 162 15.77 -8.84 14.05
N PHE A 163 17.09 -8.98 13.96
CA PHE A 163 18.03 -8.22 14.78
C PHE A 163 17.90 -6.71 14.54
N LEU A 164 17.81 -6.27 13.29
CA LEU A 164 17.60 -4.87 12.94
C LEU A 164 16.23 -4.36 13.44
N CYS A 165 15.17 -5.16 13.35
CA CYS A 165 13.86 -4.80 13.89
C CYS A 165 13.91 -4.61 15.41
N VAL A 166 14.61 -5.49 16.15
CA VAL A 166 14.80 -5.37 17.60
C VAL A 166 15.55 -4.09 17.95
N ILE A 167 16.62 -3.77 17.21
CA ILE A 167 17.37 -2.53 17.41
C ILE A 167 16.48 -1.31 17.15
N GLY A 168 15.73 -1.30 16.05
CA GLY A 168 14.81 -0.20 15.71
C GLY A 168 13.76 0.02 16.81
N ALA A 169 13.13 -1.06 17.26
CA ALA A 169 12.15 -1.01 18.36
C ALA A 169 12.77 -0.53 19.69
N TRP A 170 14.04 -0.86 19.93
CA TRP A 170 14.76 -0.41 21.13
C TRP A 170 15.09 1.09 21.07
N LEU A 171 15.52 1.60 19.91
CA LEU A 171 15.90 3.00 19.72
C LEU A 171 14.70 3.95 19.79
N GLU A 172 13.58 3.63 19.12
CA GLU A 172 12.40 4.50 19.11
C GLU A 172 11.46 4.25 20.29
N GLY A 173 11.30 3.01 20.74
CA GLY A 173 10.26 2.61 21.68
C GLY A 173 10.60 2.79 23.16
N GLY A 174 11.66 3.53 23.49
CA GLY A 174 12.08 3.76 24.89
C GLY A 174 12.80 2.57 25.53
N GLY A 175 13.63 1.84 24.76
CA GLY A 175 14.43 0.74 25.26
C GLY A 175 13.69 -0.60 25.29
N VAL A 176 13.75 -1.32 26.41
CA VAL A 176 13.23 -2.70 26.53
C VAL A 176 11.71 -2.77 26.34
N PHE A 177 10.97 -1.73 26.73
CA PHE A 177 9.52 -1.67 26.58
C PHE A 177 9.10 -1.73 25.10
N GLY A 178 9.78 -0.98 24.22
CA GLY A 178 9.55 -1.02 22.78
C GLY A 178 9.75 -2.42 22.18
N VAL A 179 10.80 -3.11 22.63
CA VAL A 179 11.07 -4.49 22.20
C VAL A 179 9.98 -5.45 22.68
N GLN A 180 9.48 -5.32 23.92
CA GLN A 180 8.38 -6.15 24.43
C GLN A 180 7.09 -5.94 23.62
N VAL A 181 6.72 -4.69 23.34
CA VAL A 181 5.56 -4.36 22.51
C VAL A 181 5.72 -4.96 21.11
N MET A 182 6.89 -4.78 20.48
CA MET A 182 7.20 -5.37 19.18
C MET A 182 7.00 -6.89 19.19
N LEU A 183 7.48 -7.58 20.22
CA LEU A 183 7.42 -9.05 20.32
C LEU A 183 5.99 -9.55 20.49
N VAL A 184 5.17 -8.87 21.31
CA VAL A 184 3.75 -9.17 21.48
C VAL A 184 3.00 -8.98 20.16
N PHE A 185 3.20 -7.85 19.47
CA PHE A 185 2.56 -7.59 18.19
C PHE A 185 3.07 -8.49 17.06
N ALA A 186 4.33 -8.96 17.11
CA ALA A 186 4.85 -9.95 16.18
C ALA A 186 4.11 -11.30 16.32
N VAL A 187 3.90 -11.76 17.56
CA VAL A 187 3.12 -13.00 17.82
C VAL A 187 1.67 -12.82 17.38
N LEU A 188 1.02 -11.70 17.72
CA LEU A 188 -0.34 -11.40 17.28
C LEU A 188 -0.45 -11.35 15.74
N GLY A 189 0.53 -10.75 15.06
CA GLY A 189 0.60 -10.72 13.61
C GLY A 189 0.66 -12.11 13.00
N VAL A 190 1.46 -13.03 13.57
CA VAL A 190 1.50 -14.43 13.13
C VAL A 190 0.16 -15.13 13.32
N VAL A 191 -0.52 -14.87 14.43
CA VAL A 191 -1.87 -15.41 14.69
C VAL A 191 -2.87 -14.87 13.67
N PHE A 192 -2.85 -13.58 13.36
CA PHE A 192 -3.74 -12.98 12.37
C PHE A 192 -3.51 -13.52 10.96
N ILE A 193 -2.25 -13.71 10.56
CA ILE A 193 -1.91 -14.35 9.29
C ILE A 193 -2.49 -15.78 9.23
N LYS A 194 -2.37 -16.55 10.32
CA LYS A 194 -2.95 -17.92 10.39
C LYS A 194 -4.47 -17.94 10.34
N LEU A 195 -5.13 -16.91 10.86
CA LEU A 195 -6.59 -16.77 10.84
C LEU A 195 -7.12 -16.13 9.55
N GLY A 196 -6.25 -15.78 8.59
CA GLY A 196 -6.64 -15.13 7.34
C GLY A 196 -7.01 -13.65 7.48
N PHE A 197 -6.69 -13.02 8.61
CA PHE A 197 -6.90 -11.59 8.79
C PHE A 197 -5.79 -10.77 8.12
N SER A 198 -6.19 -9.72 7.41
CA SER A 198 -5.24 -8.75 6.85
C SER A 198 -4.70 -7.84 7.94
N VAL A 199 -3.39 -7.95 8.22
CA VAL A 199 -2.65 -7.04 9.12
C VAL A 199 -2.80 -5.59 8.68
N VAL A 200 -2.89 -5.35 7.36
CA VAL A 200 -3.10 -4.02 6.78
C VAL A 200 -4.42 -3.42 7.24
N ASN A 201 -5.50 -4.19 7.21
CA ASN A 201 -6.82 -3.72 7.64
C ASN A 201 -6.84 -3.37 9.12
N PHE A 202 -6.16 -4.16 9.96
CA PHE A 202 -6.04 -3.87 11.37
C PHE A 202 -5.31 -2.54 11.62
N LEU A 203 -4.19 -2.30 10.91
CA LEU A 203 -3.44 -1.06 11.04
C LEU A 203 -4.24 0.15 10.57
N ILE A 204 -4.97 0.03 9.45
CA ILE A 204 -5.89 1.06 8.98
C ILE A 204 -6.94 1.35 10.05
N GLY A 205 -7.58 0.31 10.61
CA GLY A 205 -8.57 0.46 11.67
C GLY A 205 -8.00 1.11 12.94
N PHE A 206 -6.76 0.78 13.31
CA PHE A 206 -6.08 1.37 14.47
C PHE A 206 -5.80 2.87 14.27
N VAL A 207 -5.24 3.25 13.13
CA VAL A 207 -4.91 4.65 12.82
C VAL A 207 -6.18 5.49 12.62
N VAL A 208 -7.15 4.97 11.87
CA VAL A 208 -8.42 5.67 11.58
C VAL A 208 -9.34 5.69 12.80
N GLY A 209 -9.27 4.67 13.67
CA GLY A 209 -10.21 4.48 14.77
C GLY A 209 -10.33 5.69 15.69
N ARG A 210 -9.21 6.31 16.07
CA ARG A 210 -9.23 7.51 16.92
C ARG A 210 -9.92 8.69 16.24
N THR A 211 -9.61 8.93 14.96
CA THR A 211 -10.22 10.01 14.18
C THR A 211 -11.70 9.74 13.94
N PHE A 212 -12.07 8.48 13.67
CA PHE A 212 -13.44 8.05 13.49
C PHE A 212 -14.25 8.28 14.76
N GLU A 213 -13.75 7.87 15.93
CA GLU A 213 -14.44 8.07 17.20
C GLU A 213 -14.66 9.56 17.50
N LEU A 214 -13.65 10.40 17.27
CA LEU A 214 -13.76 11.85 17.45
C LEU A 214 -14.85 12.45 16.56
N THR A 215 -14.80 12.16 15.26
CA THR A 215 -15.76 12.67 14.27
C THR A 215 -17.16 12.13 14.53
N PHE A 216 -17.28 10.88 14.97
CA PHE A 216 -18.55 10.27 15.34
C PHE A 216 -19.17 10.95 16.56
N ARG A 217 -18.38 11.19 17.62
CA ARG A 217 -18.82 11.93 18.81
C ARG A 217 -19.25 13.36 18.45
N GLN A 218 -18.48 14.06 17.63
CA GLN A 218 -18.83 15.40 17.13
C GLN A 218 -20.14 15.39 16.34
N SER A 219 -20.33 14.39 15.49
CA SER A 219 -21.55 14.24 14.69
C SER A 219 -22.79 14.04 15.58
N ILE A 220 -22.69 13.22 16.64
CA ILE A 220 -23.77 13.02 17.63
C ILE A 220 -24.08 14.33 18.36
N GLN A 221 -23.06 15.13 18.69
CA GLN A 221 -23.24 16.43 19.33
C GLN A 221 -23.97 17.42 18.41
N ILE A 222 -23.60 17.47 17.12
CA ILE A 222 -24.25 18.32 16.11
C ILE A 222 -25.72 17.93 15.93
N LEU A 223 -26.03 16.63 15.95
CA LEU A 223 -27.39 16.12 15.86
C LEU A 223 -28.24 16.41 17.12
N GLY A 224 -27.64 16.93 18.19
CA GLY A 224 -28.34 17.16 19.46
C GLY A 224 -28.73 15.87 20.19
N ARG A 225 -28.06 14.75 19.89
CA ARG A 225 -28.40 13.38 20.34
C ARG A 225 -29.75 12.84 19.84
N ASP A 226 -30.41 13.52 18.91
CA ASP A 226 -31.60 13.01 18.24
C ASP A 226 -31.24 12.49 16.83
N PRO A 227 -31.35 11.17 16.57
CA PRO A 227 -31.12 10.60 15.24
C PRO A 227 -32.02 11.18 14.15
N TRP A 228 -33.21 11.69 14.51
CA TRP A 228 -34.18 12.22 13.55
C TRP A 228 -33.69 13.51 12.88
N ASN A 229 -32.81 14.27 13.54
CA ASN A 229 -32.20 15.47 12.98
C ASN A 229 -31.32 15.20 11.76
N LEU A 230 -30.98 13.93 11.48
CA LEU A 230 -30.25 13.55 10.27
C LEU A 230 -31.01 13.89 8.97
N ILE A 231 -32.35 13.99 9.04
CA ILE A 231 -33.20 14.35 7.89
C ILE A 231 -32.89 15.76 7.38
N HIS A 232 -32.41 16.65 8.26
CA HIS A 232 -32.03 18.01 7.91
C HIS A 232 -30.63 18.12 7.29
N HIS A 233 -29.89 17.01 7.18
CA HIS A 233 -28.56 16.95 6.58
C HIS A 233 -28.58 16.11 5.28
N PRO A 234 -29.00 16.70 4.14
CA PRO A 234 -29.19 15.97 2.88
C PRO A 234 -27.91 15.30 2.35
N ILE A 235 -26.75 15.91 2.59
CA ILE A 235 -25.44 15.33 2.21
C ILE A 235 -25.16 14.05 3.01
N ALA A 236 -25.46 14.05 4.32
CA ALA A 236 -25.26 12.88 5.17
C ALA A 236 -26.17 11.72 4.75
N LEU A 237 -27.42 11.99 4.38
CA LEU A 237 -28.34 10.99 3.85
C LEU A 237 -27.84 10.35 2.56
N ILE A 238 -27.29 11.15 1.63
CA ILE A 238 -26.70 10.64 0.39
C ILE A 238 -25.54 9.69 0.69
N PHE A 239 -24.60 10.08 1.56
CA PHE A 239 -23.48 9.22 1.94
C PHE A 239 -23.93 7.96 2.67
N LEU A 240 -24.95 8.05 3.52
CA LEU A 240 -25.49 6.90 4.24
C LEU A 240 -26.19 5.92 3.29
N ALA A 241 -26.93 6.42 2.30
CA ALA A 241 -27.51 5.63 1.23
C ALA A 241 -26.44 4.97 0.36
N LEU A 242 -25.41 5.70 -0.06
CA LEU A 242 -24.27 5.16 -0.81
C LEU A 242 -23.53 4.07 -0.02
N THR A 243 -23.33 4.28 1.28
CA THR A 243 -22.73 3.29 2.18
C THR A 243 -23.59 2.03 2.27
N ALA A 244 -24.91 2.18 2.43
CA ALA A 244 -25.84 1.05 2.46
C ALA A 244 -25.82 0.27 1.13
N ILE A 245 -25.79 0.96 -0.02
CA ILE A 245 -25.67 0.34 -1.35
C ILE A 245 -24.33 -0.39 -1.49
N ALA A 246 -23.22 0.21 -1.04
CA ALA A 246 -21.90 -0.40 -1.10
C ALA A 246 -21.83 -1.67 -0.26
N VAL A 247 -22.33 -1.63 0.99
CA VAL A 247 -22.40 -2.81 1.88
C VAL A 247 -23.32 -3.88 1.29
N TRP A 248 -24.45 -3.50 0.72
CA TRP A 248 -25.36 -4.44 0.06
C TRP A 248 -24.73 -5.12 -1.17
N ARG A 249 -24.02 -4.37 -2.03
CA ARG A 249 -23.27 -4.95 -3.15
C ARG A 249 -22.13 -5.84 -2.67
N PHE A 250 -21.41 -5.44 -1.62
CA PHE A 250 -20.31 -6.20 -1.07
C PHE A 250 -20.78 -7.54 -0.47
N THR A 251 -21.87 -7.52 0.31
CA THR A 251 -22.47 -8.74 0.89
C THR A 251 -23.06 -9.67 -0.16
N ARG A 252 -23.63 -9.14 -1.25
CA ARG A 252 -24.06 -9.95 -2.41
C ARG A 252 -22.88 -10.51 -3.20
N GLY A 253 -21.80 -9.74 -3.38
CA GLY A 253 -20.58 -10.16 -4.06
C GLY A 253 -19.83 -11.26 -3.30
N ALA A 254 -19.68 -11.12 -1.97
CA ALA A 254 -19.04 -12.11 -1.11
C ALA A 254 -19.78 -13.45 -1.09
N ARG A 255 -21.12 -13.44 -1.14
CA ARG A 255 -21.94 -14.66 -1.27
C ARG A 255 -21.75 -15.37 -2.62
N SER A 256 -21.46 -14.63 -3.69
CA SER A 256 -21.20 -15.18 -5.02
C SER A 256 -19.83 -15.88 -5.09
N THR A 257 -18.81 -15.33 -4.44
CA THR A 257 -17.47 -15.92 -4.39
C THR A 257 -17.42 -17.16 -3.49
N ALA A 258 -18.11 -17.14 -2.34
CA ALA A 258 -18.20 -18.29 -1.43
C ALA A 258 -18.90 -19.50 -2.07
N ARG A 259 -19.93 -19.28 -2.89
CA ARG A 259 -20.63 -20.37 -3.59
C ARG A 259 -19.76 -21.04 -4.66
N LYS A 260 -18.78 -20.32 -5.22
CA LYS A 260 -17.89 -20.83 -6.26
C LYS A 260 -16.72 -21.67 -5.72
N SER A 261 -16.38 -21.51 -4.44
CA SER A 261 -15.40 -22.35 -3.74
C SER A 261 -15.99 -23.64 -3.16
N GLU A 262 -17.31 -23.77 -3.10
CA GLU A 262 -18.01 -25.00 -2.67
C GLU A 262 -18.27 -25.97 -3.84
N GLU A 263 -18.16 -25.50 -5.09
CA GLU A 263 -18.37 -26.29 -6.32
C GLU A 263 -17.06 -26.79 -6.99
N THR A 264 -15.88 -26.50 -6.41
CA THR A 264 -14.56 -26.96 -6.88
C THR A 264 -13.83 -27.75 -5.80
#